data_AF-A0A956EQ90-F1
#
_entry.id   AF-A0A956EQ90-F1
#
_cell.length_a   1.000
_cell.length_b   1.000
_cell.length_c   1.000
_cell.angle_alpha   90.00
_cell.angle_beta   90.00
_cell.angle_gamma   90.00
#
_symmetry.space_group_name_H-M   'P 1'
#
loop_
_entity.id
_entity.type
_entity.pdbx_description
1 polymer ?
#
loop_
_entity_poly.entity_id
_entity_poly.type
_entity_poly.pdbx_seq_one_letter_code
_entity_poly.pdbx_strand_id
1 'polypeptide(L)'
;CAGADIRWIALDPRDHVDVSRDEEGGFDDDDGPLIAEVREAPSRFQVPTSTGRRYARNVFGLIFAGGDVLFAPHEVATPQLVRIPGRAQSDSYGGVEAIPPLVHRLAVIGQPTAPAGAYAVGEQIPVHQPRALAYDLAGDTLYIAGYGDDRVIAVADASRRSRRLAWVSTVNRGGESCGIDGLAVEGGRLWAHCELGRKLVRADLDALGRSSERVGARAWTRGVELAASRRSPLVERGAEIFRRSGDRRLSDGGVLACSSCHPEGRSDGLNWRLGPSVLQTPMLAGRVIGTAPFKWDGQDKNLAASLQHTIERLGGSPGSLARKDLVALQAFLESLPPPRPRSVADRAAVTRGQALFASADLACDACHLGDTLSDGVQHPLKG
;
A
#
# COMPACT_ATOMS: atom_id res chain seq x y z
N CYS A 1 -15.85 -10.29 35.40
CA CYS A 1 -15.98 -9.84 33.99
C CYS A 1 -15.16 -8.57 33.83
N ALA A 2 -13.86 -8.72 33.59
CA ALA A 2 -12.90 -7.65 33.41
C ALA A 2 -12.16 -7.92 32.09
N GLY A 3 -11.93 -6.86 31.32
CA GLY A 3 -11.40 -6.91 29.96
C GLY A 3 -10.15 -7.78 29.86
N ALA A 4 -10.20 -8.77 28.98
CA ALA A 4 -9.01 -9.46 28.55
C ALA A 4 -8.33 -8.58 27.49
N ASP A 5 -7.11 -8.15 27.79
CA ASP A 5 -6.25 -7.47 26.83
C ASP A 5 -6.10 -8.33 25.57
N ILE A 6 -6.58 -7.80 24.45
CA ILE A 6 -6.36 -8.40 23.14
C ILE A 6 -4.89 -8.19 22.80
N ARG A 7 -4.07 -9.23 22.99
CA ARG A 7 -2.72 -9.30 22.44
C ARG A 7 -2.82 -9.42 20.92
N TRP A 8 -2.66 -8.29 20.24
CA TRP A 8 -2.41 -8.25 18.80
C TRP A 8 -1.09 -8.97 18.51
N ILE A 9 -1.17 -10.18 17.98
CA ILE A 9 -0.03 -10.80 17.31
C ILE A 9 0.08 -10.08 15.96
N ALA A 10 1.17 -9.35 15.77
CA ALA A 10 1.45 -8.66 14.52
C ALA A 10 1.33 -9.66 13.37
N LEU A 11 0.57 -9.29 12.33
CA LEU A 11 0.47 -10.04 11.09
C LEU A 11 1.88 -10.12 10.46
N ASP A 12 2.59 -11.22 10.75
CA ASP A 12 4.00 -11.52 10.41
C ASP A 12 5.02 -10.63 11.16
N PRO A 13 5.92 -11.20 12.00
CA PRO A 13 6.36 -10.54 13.22
C PRO A 13 7.47 -9.51 13.00
N ARG A 14 7.58 -8.63 14.01
CA ARG A 14 8.78 -7.82 14.30
C ARG A 14 10.01 -8.70 14.63
N ASP A 15 9.81 -10.00 14.71
CA ASP A 15 10.72 -10.97 15.27
C ASP A 15 11.35 -11.79 14.15
N HIS A 16 12.66 -11.69 14.03
CA HIS A 16 13.39 -12.46 13.03
C HIS A 16 13.46 -13.90 13.50
N VAL A 17 13.12 -14.85 12.65
CA VAL A 17 13.34 -16.28 12.93
C VAL A 17 14.71 -16.63 12.39
N ASP A 18 15.66 -16.89 13.29
CA ASP A 18 16.95 -17.49 12.95
C ASP A 18 16.75 -19.00 12.86
N VAL A 19 17.16 -19.60 11.75
CA VAL A 19 17.03 -21.05 11.55
C VAL A 19 18.43 -21.64 11.60
N SER A 20 18.77 -22.27 12.71
CA SER A 20 20.03 -22.98 12.90
C SER A 20 19.78 -24.48 12.97
N ARG A 21 20.80 -25.26 12.61
CA ARG A 21 20.83 -26.68 12.92
C ARG A 21 21.39 -26.84 14.31
N ASP A 22 20.80 -27.72 15.09
CA ASP A 22 21.34 -28.07 16.41
C ASP A 22 22.68 -28.79 16.23
N GLU A 23 23.79 -28.14 16.58
CA GLU A 23 25.13 -28.71 16.53
C GLU A 23 25.46 -29.52 17.81
N GLU A 24 24.54 -29.65 18.78
CA GLU A 24 24.76 -30.45 20.00
C GLU A 24 24.65 -31.97 19.76
N GLY A 25 24.28 -32.41 18.54
CA GLY A 25 24.43 -33.80 18.10
C GLY A 25 25.81 -34.04 17.52
N GLY A 26 26.64 -34.82 18.23
CA GLY A 26 28.05 -35.08 17.88
C GLY A 26 28.32 -35.41 16.41
N PHE A 27 29.51 -35.01 15.97
CA PHE A 27 30.13 -35.25 14.65
C PHE A 27 29.62 -36.51 13.93
N ASP A 28 28.62 -36.35 13.04
CA ASP A 28 28.48 -36.99 11.72
C ASP A 28 27.06 -36.94 11.10
N ASP A 29 26.05 -36.31 11.72
CA ASP A 29 24.69 -36.27 11.14
C ASP A 29 24.35 -34.91 10.50
N ASP A 30 24.34 -34.86 9.17
CA ASP A 30 23.87 -33.72 8.35
C ASP A 30 22.32 -33.56 8.37
N ASP A 31 21.65 -34.25 9.31
CA ASP A 31 20.20 -34.44 9.42
C ASP A 31 19.62 -33.98 10.79
N GLY A 32 20.34 -33.13 11.53
CA GLY A 32 19.85 -32.57 12.80
C GLY A 32 18.57 -31.74 12.66
N PRO A 33 17.72 -31.67 13.71
CA PRO A 33 16.47 -30.90 13.66
C PRO A 33 16.76 -29.42 13.41
N LEU A 34 16.01 -28.82 12.48
CA LEU A 34 16.02 -27.37 12.29
C LEU A 34 15.40 -26.71 13.51
N ILE A 35 16.19 -25.93 14.23
CA ILE A 35 15.72 -25.09 15.33
C ILE A 35 15.44 -23.71 14.77
N ALA A 36 14.23 -23.22 15.01
CA ALA A 36 13.79 -21.89 14.64
C ALA A 36 13.70 -21.03 15.92
N GLU A 37 14.63 -20.09 16.09
CA GLU A 37 14.65 -19.16 17.23
C GLU A 37 14.15 -17.77 16.84
N VAL A 38 13.24 -17.23 17.65
CA VAL A 38 12.80 -15.83 17.53
C VAL A 38 13.85 -14.92 18.16
N ARG A 39 14.48 -14.05 17.35
CA ARG A 39 15.42 -13.00 17.77
C ARG A 39 14.92 -11.61 17.39
N GLU A 40 14.83 -10.73 18.39
CA GLU A 40 14.62 -9.30 18.16
C GLU A 40 15.91 -8.66 17.64
N ALA A 41 15.83 -7.78 16.64
CA ALA A 41 17.01 -7.04 16.18
C ALA A 41 17.59 -6.22 17.35
N PRO A 42 18.93 -6.22 17.59
CA PRO A 42 19.55 -5.60 18.78
C PRO A 42 19.27 -4.09 18.93
N SER A 43 18.76 -3.44 17.88
CA SER A 43 18.36 -2.04 17.87
C SER A 43 17.11 -1.83 17.02
N ARG A 44 16.21 -0.95 17.48
CA ARG A 44 15.10 -0.41 16.68
C ARG A 44 15.54 0.31 15.39
N PHE A 45 16.84 0.50 15.18
CA PHE A 45 17.43 1.07 13.96
C PHE A 45 18.25 0.05 13.14
N GLN A 46 18.61 -1.11 13.71
CA GLN A 46 19.24 -2.17 12.92
C GLN A 46 18.16 -2.93 12.14
N VAL A 47 18.35 -2.99 10.84
CA VAL A 47 17.49 -3.71 9.91
C VAL A 47 18.24 -4.97 9.53
N PRO A 48 17.71 -6.17 9.79
CA PRO A 48 18.32 -7.38 9.29
C PRO A 48 18.40 -7.33 7.78
N THR A 49 19.62 -7.43 7.28
CA THR A 49 19.97 -7.18 5.88
C THR A 49 19.43 -8.27 4.96
N SER A 50 19.20 -9.48 5.48
CA SER A 50 18.72 -10.65 4.74
C SER A 50 17.20 -10.74 4.57
N THR A 51 16.41 -10.28 5.55
CA THR A 51 14.95 -10.44 5.54
C THR A 51 14.18 -9.12 5.46
N GLY A 52 14.78 -8.01 5.91
CA GLY A 52 14.16 -6.70 5.98
C GLY A 52 13.01 -6.65 7.00
N ARG A 53 12.73 -5.47 7.56
CA ARG A 53 11.53 -5.31 8.41
C ARG A 53 10.28 -5.38 7.57
N ARG A 54 9.27 -6.11 8.04
CA ARG A 54 7.97 -6.24 7.39
C ARG A 54 6.89 -5.50 8.16
N TYR A 55 5.98 -4.86 7.44
CA TYR A 55 4.87 -4.11 8.02
C TYR A 55 3.57 -4.47 7.32
N ALA A 56 2.62 -5.03 8.07
CA ALA A 56 1.24 -5.13 7.63
C ALA A 56 0.63 -3.73 7.57
N ARG A 57 -0.02 -3.41 6.46
CA ARG A 57 -0.60 -2.09 6.17
C ARG A 57 -1.75 -2.21 5.17
N ASN A 58 -2.40 -1.08 4.89
CA ASN A 58 -3.47 -1.00 3.89
C ASN A 58 -4.59 -2.02 4.15
N VAL A 59 -4.98 -2.19 5.42
CA VAL A 59 -6.17 -2.95 5.84
C VAL A 59 -7.37 -2.00 5.82
N PHE A 60 -8.17 -2.05 4.75
CA PHE A 60 -9.30 -1.12 4.57
C PHE A 60 -10.65 -1.70 4.98
N GLY A 61 -10.75 -3.03 5.11
CA GLY A 61 -11.97 -3.67 5.54
C GLY A 61 -11.71 -5.06 6.11
N LEU A 62 -12.69 -5.51 6.90
CA LEU A 62 -12.70 -6.79 7.58
C LEU A 62 -14.09 -7.42 7.38
N ILE A 63 -14.15 -8.74 7.23
CA ILE A 63 -15.44 -9.44 7.19
C ILE A 63 -15.33 -10.77 7.92
N PHE A 64 -16.42 -11.16 8.56
CA PHE A 64 -16.58 -12.52 9.07
C PHE A 64 -17.26 -13.38 8.01
N ALA A 65 -16.69 -14.55 7.72
CA ALA A 65 -17.33 -15.61 6.93
C ALA A 65 -17.66 -16.79 7.84
N GLY A 66 -18.85 -17.38 7.66
CA GLY A 66 -19.30 -18.51 8.48
C GLY A 66 -19.34 -18.25 9.99
N GLY A 67 -19.42 -16.99 10.42
CA GLY A 67 -19.51 -16.57 11.84
C GLY A 67 -18.18 -16.53 12.61
N ASP A 68 -17.25 -17.43 12.29
CA ASP A 68 -16.10 -17.71 13.17
C ASP A 68 -14.72 -17.45 12.53
N VAL A 69 -14.69 -17.01 11.27
CA VAL A 69 -13.46 -16.72 10.53
C VAL A 69 -13.46 -15.28 10.08
N LEU A 70 -12.47 -14.50 10.53
CA LEU A 70 -12.23 -13.13 10.12
C LEU A 70 -11.25 -13.08 8.95
N PHE A 71 -11.62 -12.36 7.89
CA PHE A 71 -10.76 -12.08 6.75
C PHE A 71 -10.27 -10.64 6.79
N ALA A 72 -8.96 -10.47 6.59
CA ALA A 72 -8.30 -9.18 6.50
C ALA A 72 -7.36 -9.14 5.28
N PRO A 73 -7.87 -8.76 4.10
CA PRO A 73 -7.03 -8.40 2.96
C PRO A 73 -6.12 -7.23 3.34
N HIS A 74 -4.83 -7.34 3.04
CA HIS A 74 -3.83 -6.36 3.45
C HIS A 74 -2.61 -6.39 2.53
N GLU A 75 -1.68 -5.48 2.78
CA GLU A 75 -0.36 -5.50 2.16
C GLU A 75 0.72 -5.69 3.21
N VAL A 76 1.79 -6.36 2.82
CA VAL A 76 3.02 -6.49 3.60
C VAL A 76 4.11 -5.74 2.86
N ALA A 77 4.56 -4.63 3.44
CA ALA A 77 5.69 -3.85 2.92
C ALA A 77 7.00 -4.32 3.56
N THR A 78 8.06 -4.43 2.77
CA THR A 78 9.42 -4.73 3.25
C THR A 78 10.38 -3.57 2.94
N PRO A 79 10.21 -2.40 3.59
CA PRO A 79 10.73 -1.14 3.07
C PRO A 79 12.24 -0.96 3.16
N GLN A 80 12.94 -1.71 4.02
CA GLN A 80 14.35 -1.46 4.34
C GLN A 80 15.29 -2.60 3.93
N LEU A 81 14.78 -3.54 3.13
CA LEU A 81 15.55 -4.67 2.65
C LEU A 81 16.73 -4.20 1.78
N VAL A 82 17.92 -4.74 2.02
CA VAL A 82 19.12 -4.36 1.28
C VAL A 82 19.10 -5.03 -0.09
N ARG A 83 19.14 -4.23 -1.15
CA ARG A 83 19.45 -4.71 -2.51
C ARG A 83 20.93 -4.56 -2.80
N ILE A 84 21.48 -5.51 -3.55
CA ILE A 84 22.67 -5.28 -4.37
C ILE A 84 22.12 -4.93 -5.77
N PRO A 85 22.16 -3.66 -6.22
CA PRO A 85 21.65 -3.30 -7.53
C PRO A 85 22.39 -4.10 -8.62
N GLY A 86 21.65 -4.60 -9.63
CA GLY A 86 22.27 -5.06 -10.86
C GLY A 86 23.00 -3.90 -11.55
N ARG A 87 24.06 -4.18 -12.32
CA ARG A 87 24.98 -3.19 -12.94
C ARG A 87 24.34 -2.05 -13.76
N ALA A 88 23.05 -2.08 -14.02
CA ALA A 88 22.31 -1.12 -14.84
C ALA A 88 21.28 -0.26 -14.07
N GLN A 89 21.14 -0.39 -12.74
CA GLN A 89 20.17 0.39 -11.94
C GLN A 89 20.91 1.26 -10.91
N SER A 90 20.55 2.54 -10.83
CA SER A 90 21.14 3.49 -9.87
C SER A 90 20.60 3.32 -8.44
N ASP A 91 19.31 3.00 -8.30
CA ASP A 91 18.63 2.72 -7.03
C ASP A 91 17.30 1.99 -7.29
N SER A 92 16.84 1.15 -6.35
CA SER A 92 15.61 0.36 -6.49
C SER A 92 15.10 -0.18 -5.15
N TYR A 93 13.79 -0.43 -5.07
CA TYR A 93 13.13 -1.01 -3.91
C TYR A 93 13.09 -2.55 -3.99
N GLY A 94 13.35 -3.23 -2.88
CA GLY A 94 13.36 -4.71 -2.80
C GLY A 94 14.76 -5.29 -2.57
N GLY A 95 14.87 -6.55 -2.17
CA GLY A 95 16.15 -7.19 -1.81
C GLY A 95 16.80 -7.99 -2.93
N VAL A 96 17.72 -8.89 -2.56
CA VAL A 96 18.21 -9.98 -3.44
C VAL A 96 17.02 -10.57 -4.21
N GLU A 97 17.20 -10.85 -5.51
CA GLU A 97 16.21 -11.03 -6.60
C GLU A 97 14.88 -11.77 -6.34
N ALA A 98 14.61 -12.29 -5.14
CA ALA A 98 13.42 -13.07 -4.78
C ALA A 98 12.40 -12.36 -3.86
N ILE A 99 12.71 -11.24 -3.17
CA ILE A 99 11.76 -10.62 -2.22
C ILE A 99 11.20 -9.29 -2.76
N PRO A 100 9.93 -9.25 -3.21
CA PRO A 100 9.28 -8.01 -3.63
C PRO A 100 9.12 -7.02 -2.46
N PRO A 101 9.25 -5.71 -2.72
CA PRO A 101 9.14 -4.67 -1.68
C PRO A 101 7.73 -4.55 -1.09
N LEU A 102 6.72 -5.05 -1.80
CA LEU A 102 5.32 -5.04 -1.39
C LEU A 102 4.65 -6.33 -1.87
N VAL A 103 3.88 -6.97 -0.99
CA VAL A 103 3.09 -8.17 -1.30
C VAL A 103 1.66 -7.96 -0.83
N HIS A 104 0.69 -8.34 -1.64
CA HIS A 104 -0.72 -8.30 -1.27
C HIS A 104 -1.14 -9.66 -0.71
N ARG A 105 -1.75 -9.69 0.46
CA ARG A 105 -2.11 -10.93 1.17
C ARG A 105 -3.54 -10.91 1.67
N LEU A 106 -4.07 -12.10 1.92
CA LEU A 106 -5.31 -12.32 2.65
C LEU A 106 -4.97 -13.01 3.97
N ALA A 107 -5.13 -12.30 5.09
CA ALA A 107 -5.07 -12.92 6.40
C ALA A 107 -6.41 -13.59 6.70
N VAL A 108 -6.35 -14.82 7.20
CA VAL A 108 -7.48 -15.62 7.69
C VAL A 108 -7.26 -15.86 9.16
N ILE A 109 -8.15 -15.35 10.01
CA ILE A 109 -7.98 -15.33 11.46
C ILE A 109 -9.15 -16.10 12.07
N GLY A 110 -8.87 -17.23 12.72
CA GLY A 110 -9.87 -18.02 13.44
C GLY A 110 -10.21 -17.44 14.82
N GLN A 111 -11.31 -17.92 15.43
CA GLN A 111 -11.63 -17.56 16.81
C GLN A 111 -10.52 -18.00 17.79
N PRO A 112 -10.21 -17.18 18.82
CA PRO A 112 -9.24 -17.53 19.86
C PRO A 112 -9.55 -18.85 20.59
N THR A 113 -10.83 -19.23 20.66
CA THR A 113 -11.34 -20.41 21.35
C THR A 113 -11.36 -21.68 20.49
N ALA A 114 -11.04 -21.57 19.20
CA ALA A 114 -10.98 -22.75 18.33
C ALA A 114 -9.89 -23.72 18.82
N PRO A 115 -10.03 -25.05 18.65
CA PRO A 115 -9.05 -26.05 19.11
C PRO A 115 -7.62 -25.85 18.55
N ALA A 116 -7.50 -25.05 17.49
CA ALA A 116 -6.27 -24.66 16.84
C ALA A 116 -5.67 -23.35 17.41
N GLY A 117 -6.38 -22.57 18.22
CA GLY A 117 -5.97 -21.19 18.54
C GLY A 117 -6.13 -20.23 17.35
N ALA A 118 -5.99 -18.93 17.60
CA ALA A 118 -6.13 -17.88 16.59
C ALA A 118 -4.94 -17.89 15.62
N TYR A 119 -4.91 -18.83 14.67
CA TYR A 119 -3.91 -18.81 13.60
C TYR A 119 -4.29 -17.76 12.55
N ALA A 120 -3.31 -16.91 12.22
CA ALA A 120 -3.35 -16.07 11.02
C ALA A 120 -2.57 -16.78 9.90
N VAL A 121 -3.27 -17.29 8.88
CA VAL A 121 -2.60 -17.74 7.64
C VAL A 121 -2.72 -16.62 6.62
N GLY A 122 -1.59 -16.16 6.10
CA GLY A 122 -1.53 -15.14 5.05
C GLY A 122 -1.22 -15.77 3.69
N GLU A 123 -2.19 -15.82 2.78
CA GLU A 123 -1.97 -16.27 1.39
C GLU A 123 -1.75 -15.05 0.48
N GLN A 124 -0.84 -15.12 -0.49
CA GLN A 124 -0.69 -14.04 -1.48
C GLN A 124 -1.91 -14.01 -2.40
N ILE A 125 -2.39 -12.81 -2.71
CA ILE A 125 -3.58 -12.62 -3.57
C ILE A 125 -3.23 -11.81 -4.83
N PRO A 126 -3.83 -12.12 -5.99
CA PRO A 126 -3.49 -11.49 -7.26
C PRO A 126 -4.28 -10.19 -7.50
N VAL A 127 -4.44 -9.37 -6.44
CA VAL A 127 -5.04 -8.03 -6.47
C VAL A 127 -4.10 -7.02 -5.85
N HIS A 128 -3.96 -5.85 -6.45
CA HIS A 128 -3.15 -4.76 -5.91
C HIS A 128 -3.97 -3.80 -5.06
N GLN A 129 -3.45 -3.41 -3.89
CA GLN A 129 -4.11 -2.51 -2.93
C GLN A 129 -5.52 -3.01 -2.59
N PRO A 130 -5.65 -4.18 -1.93
CA PRO A 130 -6.95 -4.75 -1.60
C PRO A 130 -7.71 -3.79 -0.67
N ARG A 131 -8.82 -3.23 -1.16
CA ARG A 131 -9.54 -2.13 -0.49
C ARG A 131 -10.97 -2.47 -0.14
N ALA A 132 -11.60 -3.35 -0.90
CA ALA A 132 -12.99 -3.71 -0.71
C ALA A 132 -13.18 -5.23 -0.72
N LEU A 133 -14.19 -5.68 0.02
CA LEU A 133 -14.54 -7.08 0.14
C LEU A 133 -16.04 -7.25 0.37
N ALA A 134 -16.59 -8.37 -0.07
CA ALA A 134 -17.97 -8.78 0.18
C ALA A 134 -18.06 -10.29 0.31
N TYR A 135 -18.96 -10.79 1.15
CA TYR A 135 -19.15 -12.23 1.35
C TYR A 135 -20.55 -12.64 0.91
N ASP A 136 -20.62 -13.61 0.01
CA ASP A 136 -21.86 -14.30 -0.36
C ASP A 136 -22.02 -15.54 0.53
N LEU A 137 -22.98 -15.46 1.46
CA LEU A 137 -23.30 -16.55 2.37
C LEU A 137 -23.92 -17.76 1.64
N ALA A 138 -24.71 -17.52 0.58
CA ALA A 138 -25.41 -18.60 -0.11
C ALA A 138 -24.44 -19.47 -0.92
N GLY A 139 -23.47 -18.82 -1.58
CA GLY A 139 -22.42 -19.48 -2.36
C GLY A 139 -21.13 -19.77 -1.59
N ASP A 140 -21.06 -19.47 -0.29
CA ASP A 140 -19.85 -19.51 0.54
C ASP A 140 -18.60 -18.93 -0.16
N THR A 141 -18.75 -17.72 -0.72
CA THR A 141 -17.73 -17.10 -1.57
C THR A 141 -17.37 -15.71 -1.07
N LEU A 142 -16.07 -15.48 -0.82
CA LEU A 142 -15.50 -14.19 -0.48
C LEU A 142 -14.99 -13.49 -1.74
N TYR A 143 -15.47 -12.27 -1.98
CA TYR A 143 -14.97 -11.39 -3.04
C TYR A 143 -14.02 -10.36 -2.46
N ILE A 144 -12.91 -10.11 -3.16
CA ILE A 144 -11.91 -9.11 -2.77
C ILE A 144 -11.58 -8.28 -4.01
N ALA A 145 -11.56 -6.95 -3.88
CA ALA A 145 -11.22 -6.02 -4.96
C ALA A 145 -9.95 -5.23 -4.69
N GLY A 146 -9.15 -5.09 -5.74
CA GLY A 146 -7.96 -4.25 -5.78
C GLY A 146 -8.28 -2.83 -6.24
N TYR A 147 -7.98 -1.85 -5.39
CA TYR A 147 -8.03 -0.44 -5.76
C TYR A 147 -6.91 -0.08 -6.75
N GLY A 148 -5.79 -0.81 -6.77
CA GLY A 148 -4.62 -0.51 -7.59
C GLY A 148 -4.71 -1.02 -9.03
N ASP A 149 -5.57 -2.01 -9.32
CA ASP A 149 -5.58 -2.72 -10.61
C ASP A 149 -6.99 -2.94 -11.21
N ASP A 150 -8.05 -2.55 -10.49
CA ASP A 150 -9.45 -2.78 -10.85
C ASP A 150 -9.81 -4.27 -11.00
N ARG A 151 -9.10 -5.15 -10.29
CA ARG A 151 -9.39 -6.58 -10.27
C ARG A 151 -10.32 -6.94 -9.11
N VAL A 152 -11.12 -7.97 -9.34
CA VAL A 152 -11.91 -8.65 -8.32
C VAL A 152 -11.57 -10.13 -8.37
N ILE A 153 -11.34 -10.73 -7.21
CA ILE A 153 -11.14 -12.17 -7.07
C ILE A 153 -12.27 -12.79 -6.26
N ALA A 154 -12.59 -14.04 -6.56
CA ALA A 154 -13.49 -14.86 -5.76
C ALA A 154 -12.72 -15.99 -5.09
N VAL A 155 -12.86 -16.08 -3.78
CA VAL A 155 -12.34 -17.16 -2.95
C VAL A 155 -13.54 -18.00 -2.53
N ALA A 156 -13.68 -19.16 -3.17
CA ALA A 156 -14.76 -20.10 -2.85
C ALA A 156 -14.40 -20.92 -1.61
N ASP A 157 -15.43 -21.51 -1.01
CA ASP A 157 -15.33 -22.31 0.21
C ASP A 157 -14.74 -21.48 1.37
N ALA A 158 -15.09 -20.19 1.45
CA ALA A 158 -14.45 -19.22 2.33
C ALA A 158 -14.59 -19.59 3.82
N SER A 159 -15.72 -20.18 4.21
CA SER A 159 -15.95 -20.68 5.58
C SER A 159 -15.11 -21.92 5.91
N ARG A 160 -14.53 -22.60 4.90
CA ARG A 160 -13.83 -23.87 5.07
C ARG A 160 -12.33 -23.66 5.25
N ARG A 161 -11.67 -24.70 5.78
CA ARG A 161 -10.22 -24.71 5.98
C ARG A 161 -9.46 -24.69 4.65
N SER A 162 -9.93 -25.45 3.66
CA SER A 162 -9.38 -25.46 2.30
C SER A 162 -10.19 -24.51 1.44
N ARG A 163 -9.60 -23.37 1.11
CA ARG A 163 -10.17 -22.33 0.26
C ARG A 163 -9.53 -22.44 -1.11
N ARG A 164 -10.25 -22.02 -2.14
CA ARG A 164 -9.72 -21.97 -3.51
C ARG A 164 -9.99 -20.64 -4.18
N LEU A 165 -9.01 -20.13 -4.91
CA LEU A 165 -9.25 -19.05 -5.84
C LEU A 165 -10.13 -19.59 -6.98
N ALA A 166 -11.38 -19.17 -7.02
CA ALA A 166 -12.35 -19.64 -8.00
C ALA A 166 -12.16 -18.94 -9.35
N TRP A 167 -11.97 -17.62 -9.33
CA TRP A 167 -11.72 -16.82 -10.53
C TRP A 167 -11.12 -15.46 -10.19
N VAL A 168 -10.56 -14.82 -11.22
CA VAL A 168 -10.11 -13.43 -11.23
C VAL A 168 -10.83 -12.71 -12.38
N SER A 169 -11.36 -11.52 -12.12
CA SER A 169 -11.96 -10.65 -13.13
C SER A 169 -11.36 -9.25 -13.09
N THR A 170 -11.37 -8.56 -14.21
CA THR A 170 -11.05 -7.12 -14.28
C THR A 170 -12.32 -6.35 -14.60
N VAL A 171 -12.64 -5.33 -13.78
CA VAL A 171 -13.84 -4.49 -13.92
C VAL A 171 -13.63 -3.40 -14.97
N ASN A 172 -12.40 -2.92 -15.15
CA ASN A 172 -12.07 -1.92 -16.16
C ASN A 172 -12.38 -2.44 -17.58
N ARG A 173 -13.11 -1.65 -18.37
CA ARG A 173 -13.44 -1.92 -19.76
C ARG A 173 -13.15 -0.68 -20.59
N GLY A 174 -12.35 -0.83 -21.65
CA GLY A 174 -12.13 0.24 -22.63
C GLY A 174 -11.31 1.43 -22.10
N GLY A 175 -10.50 1.24 -21.05
CA GLY A 175 -9.65 2.29 -20.50
C GLY A 175 -10.36 3.21 -19.49
N GLU A 176 -11.62 2.95 -19.15
CA GLU A 176 -12.33 3.67 -18.09
C GLU A 176 -11.93 3.12 -16.71
N SER A 177 -11.20 3.94 -15.98
CA SER A 177 -10.81 3.75 -14.59
C SER A 177 -11.98 3.41 -13.68
N CYS A 178 -11.80 2.44 -12.78
CA CYS A 178 -12.77 2.17 -11.72
C CYS A 178 -12.30 2.74 -10.38
N GLY A 179 -11.19 2.26 -9.83
CA GLY A 179 -10.76 2.54 -8.46
C GLY A 179 -11.75 1.93 -7.48
N ILE A 180 -11.75 0.60 -7.41
CA ILE A 180 -12.74 -0.12 -6.59
C ILE A 180 -12.46 0.14 -5.10
N ASP A 181 -13.43 0.75 -4.42
CA ASP A 181 -13.38 1.10 -3.00
C ASP A 181 -14.57 0.51 -2.21
N GLY A 182 -15.53 -0.12 -2.89
CA GLY A 182 -16.65 -0.83 -2.27
C GLY A 182 -17.09 -2.06 -3.06
N LEU A 183 -17.49 -3.12 -2.36
CA LEU A 183 -18.13 -4.32 -2.90
C LEU A 183 -19.39 -4.64 -2.09
N ALA A 184 -20.41 -5.19 -2.74
CA ALA A 184 -21.61 -5.72 -2.09
C ALA A 184 -22.22 -6.86 -2.89
N VAL A 185 -22.81 -7.84 -2.20
CA VAL A 185 -23.58 -8.93 -2.83
C VAL A 185 -25.06 -8.70 -2.53
N GLU A 186 -25.89 -8.64 -3.56
CA GLU A 186 -27.34 -8.42 -3.41
C GLU A 186 -28.09 -9.05 -4.59
N GLY A 187 -29.13 -9.84 -4.30
CA GLY A 187 -30.03 -10.39 -5.33
C GLY A 187 -29.34 -11.20 -6.44
N GLY A 188 -28.37 -12.05 -6.08
CA GLY A 188 -27.61 -12.87 -7.04
C GLY A 188 -26.58 -12.09 -7.86
N ARG A 189 -26.22 -10.87 -7.43
CA ARG A 189 -25.30 -9.98 -8.15
C ARG A 189 -24.19 -9.50 -7.24
N LEU A 190 -23.01 -9.34 -7.83
CA LEU A 190 -21.90 -8.62 -7.23
C LEU A 190 -21.91 -7.19 -7.74
N TRP A 191 -21.90 -6.24 -6.82
CA TRP A 191 -21.81 -4.81 -7.06
C TRP A 191 -20.42 -4.32 -6.66
N ALA A 192 -19.86 -3.43 -7.46
CA ALA A 192 -18.62 -2.71 -7.19
C ALA A 192 -18.87 -1.20 -7.31
N HIS A 193 -18.43 -0.44 -6.32
CA HIS A 193 -18.35 1.02 -6.41
C HIS A 193 -17.00 1.39 -7.03
N CYS A 194 -17.04 2.21 -8.07
CA CYS A 194 -15.86 2.76 -8.74
C CYS A 194 -15.71 4.24 -8.35
N GLU A 195 -14.78 4.59 -7.46
CA GLU A 195 -14.67 5.99 -6.99
C GLU A 195 -14.25 6.96 -8.12
N LEU A 196 -13.35 6.55 -9.01
CA LEU A 196 -12.84 7.43 -10.09
C LEU A 196 -13.91 7.62 -11.17
N GLY A 197 -14.67 6.55 -11.44
CA GLY A 197 -15.80 6.59 -12.37
C GLY A 197 -17.08 7.17 -11.75
N ARG A 198 -17.16 7.27 -10.42
CA ARG A 198 -18.36 7.61 -9.62
C ARG A 198 -19.57 6.78 -10.05
N LYS A 199 -19.40 5.48 -10.22
CA LYS A 199 -20.41 4.56 -10.78
C LYS A 199 -20.54 3.32 -9.92
N LEU A 200 -21.75 2.76 -9.91
CA LEU A 200 -21.93 1.36 -9.54
C LEU A 200 -21.78 0.49 -10.78
N VAL A 201 -21.02 -0.59 -10.67
CA VAL A 201 -20.85 -1.60 -11.71
C VAL A 201 -21.29 -2.93 -11.14
N ARG A 202 -22.00 -3.74 -11.91
CA ARG A 202 -22.56 -5.02 -11.43
C ARG A 202 -22.29 -6.17 -12.38
N ALA A 203 -22.22 -7.37 -11.85
CA ALA A 203 -22.17 -8.61 -12.62
C ALA A 203 -23.06 -9.67 -11.96
N ASP A 204 -23.75 -10.47 -12.76
CA ASP A 204 -24.55 -11.59 -12.26
C ASP A 204 -23.62 -12.73 -11.80
N LEU A 205 -23.81 -13.23 -10.57
CA LEU A 205 -22.92 -14.22 -9.96
C LEU A 205 -22.87 -15.52 -10.77
N ASP A 206 -24.01 -15.95 -11.31
CA ASP A 206 -24.11 -17.14 -12.16
C ASP A 206 -23.27 -17.03 -13.45
N ALA A 207 -23.10 -15.81 -13.98
CA ALA A 207 -22.29 -15.57 -15.16
C ALA A 207 -20.80 -15.58 -14.81
N LEU A 208 -20.44 -15.05 -13.64
CA LEU A 208 -19.07 -15.06 -13.12
C LEU A 208 -18.61 -16.48 -12.74
N GLY A 209 -19.49 -17.29 -12.15
CA GLY A 209 -19.18 -18.65 -11.71
C GLY A 209 -19.06 -19.68 -12.84
N ARG A 210 -19.59 -19.39 -14.04
CA ARG A 210 -19.56 -20.29 -15.21
C ARG A 210 -18.31 -20.16 -16.09
N SER A 211 -17.54 -19.07 -15.95
CA SER A 211 -16.31 -18.90 -16.73
C SER A 211 -15.15 -19.66 -16.11
N SER A 212 -14.26 -20.22 -16.94
CA SER A 212 -12.91 -20.59 -16.51
C SER A 212 -12.23 -19.42 -15.81
N GLU A 213 -11.17 -19.69 -15.04
CA GLU A 213 -10.46 -18.82 -14.07
C GLU A 213 -10.30 -17.31 -14.37
N ARG A 214 -10.52 -16.86 -15.62
CA ARG A 214 -10.55 -15.46 -16.04
C ARG A 214 -11.92 -15.06 -16.59
N VAL A 215 -12.67 -14.26 -15.81
CA VAL A 215 -13.88 -13.59 -16.28
C VAL A 215 -13.49 -12.26 -16.96
N GLY A 216 -13.79 -12.11 -18.25
CA GLY A 216 -13.53 -10.86 -18.97
C GLY A 216 -14.43 -9.69 -18.55
N ALA A 217 -13.97 -8.45 -18.79
CA ALA A 217 -14.67 -7.21 -18.44
C ALA A 217 -16.08 -7.02 -19.05
N ARG A 218 -16.48 -7.89 -20.01
CA ARG A 218 -17.82 -7.88 -20.62
C ARG A 218 -18.92 -8.41 -19.69
N ALA A 219 -18.56 -9.16 -18.65
CA ALA A 219 -19.50 -9.64 -17.64
C ALA A 219 -20.05 -8.51 -16.74
N TRP A 220 -19.41 -7.33 -16.78
CA TRP A 220 -19.74 -6.19 -15.93
C TRP A 220 -20.63 -5.18 -16.67
N THR A 221 -21.79 -4.90 -16.09
CA THR A 221 -22.74 -3.87 -16.52
C THR A 221 -22.50 -2.60 -15.72
N ARG A 222 -22.22 -1.49 -16.41
CA ARG A 222 -22.00 -0.18 -15.78
C ARG A 222 -23.33 0.54 -15.54
N GLY A 223 -23.48 1.13 -14.37
CA GLY A 223 -24.56 2.04 -14.04
C GLY A 223 -24.30 3.47 -14.53
N VAL A 224 -25.24 4.35 -14.18
CA VAL A 224 -25.10 5.80 -14.39
C VAL A 224 -24.07 6.39 -13.43
N GLU A 225 -23.51 7.53 -13.81
CA GLU A 225 -22.68 8.33 -12.91
C GLU A 225 -23.53 8.87 -11.76
N LEU A 226 -23.07 8.65 -10.53
CA LEU A 226 -23.79 8.99 -9.30
C LEU A 226 -23.63 10.46 -8.92
N ALA A 227 -22.54 11.10 -9.36
CA ALA A 227 -22.23 12.50 -9.09
C ALA A 227 -21.26 13.04 -10.14
N ALA A 228 -21.35 14.33 -10.46
CA ALA A 228 -20.40 14.98 -11.36
C ALA A 228 -18.97 14.97 -10.80
N SER A 229 -17.96 14.83 -11.67
CA SER A 229 -16.55 14.95 -11.22
C SER A 229 -16.25 16.35 -10.70
N ARG A 230 -15.49 16.40 -9.61
CA ARG A 230 -14.84 17.63 -9.13
C ARG A 230 -13.43 17.81 -9.70
N ARG A 231 -12.92 16.81 -10.44
CA ARG A 231 -11.62 16.82 -11.09
C ARG A 231 -11.80 17.18 -12.56
N SER A 232 -10.88 17.95 -13.11
CA SER A 232 -10.78 18.09 -14.56
C SER A 232 -10.37 16.74 -15.18
N PRO A 233 -10.63 16.49 -16.47
CA PRO A 233 -10.20 15.25 -17.13
C PRO A 233 -8.69 14.98 -17.01
N LEU A 234 -7.87 16.04 -17.00
CA LEU A 234 -6.43 15.94 -16.81
C LEU A 234 -6.06 15.45 -15.42
N VAL A 235 -6.71 15.99 -14.38
CA VAL A 235 -6.51 15.58 -12.98
C VAL A 235 -7.01 14.15 -12.75
N GLU A 236 -8.15 13.77 -13.37
CA GLU A 236 -8.68 12.41 -13.29
C GLU A 236 -7.71 11.39 -13.93
N ARG A 237 -7.12 11.73 -15.08
CA ARG A 237 -6.07 10.91 -15.71
C ARG A 237 -4.84 10.76 -14.80
N GLY A 238 -4.43 11.83 -14.11
CA GLY A 238 -3.33 11.77 -13.16
C GLY A 238 -3.65 10.89 -11.95
N ALA A 239 -4.87 11.00 -11.41
CA ALA A 239 -5.35 10.16 -10.32
C ALA A 239 -5.34 8.67 -10.69
N GLU A 240 -5.73 8.33 -11.92
CA GLU A 240 -5.65 6.97 -12.44
C GLU A 240 -4.23 6.43 -12.43
N ILE A 241 -3.29 7.17 -13.03
CA ILE A 241 -1.90 6.71 -13.15
C ILE A 241 -1.27 6.60 -11.76
N PHE A 242 -1.56 7.55 -10.88
CA PHE A 242 -1.01 7.60 -9.52
C PHE A 242 -1.35 6.36 -8.69
N ARG A 243 -2.58 5.83 -8.84
CA ARG A 243 -3.00 4.62 -8.12
C ARG A 243 -2.57 3.31 -8.77
N ARG A 244 -2.23 3.33 -10.06
CA ARG A 244 -2.15 2.13 -10.90
C ARG A 244 -0.94 1.28 -10.57
N SER A 245 -1.18 0.08 -10.06
CA SER A 245 -0.20 -0.99 -10.02
C SER A 245 -0.29 -1.85 -11.30
N GLY A 246 0.74 -2.67 -11.54
CA GLY A 246 0.85 -3.52 -12.73
C GLY A 246 1.39 -2.80 -13.98
N ASP A 247 1.72 -1.51 -13.91
CA ASP A 247 2.35 -0.77 -14.99
C ASP A 247 3.88 -0.81 -14.87
N ARG A 248 4.52 -1.67 -15.68
CA ARG A 248 5.98 -1.82 -15.72
C ARG A 248 6.72 -0.54 -16.14
N ARG A 249 6.02 0.45 -16.70
CA ARG A 249 6.60 1.76 -17.01
C ARG A 249 6.77 2.61 -15.75
N LEU A 250 6.02 2.33 -14.67
CA LEU A 250 6.07 3.06 -13.41
C LEU A 250 7.01 2.42 -12.38
N SER A 251 7.08 1.08 -12.32
CA SER A 251 7.97 0.37 -11.39
C SER A 251 8.41 -0.98 -11.94
N ASP A 252 9.45 -1.55 -11.36
CA ASP A 252 9.88 -2.92 -11.62
C ASP A 252 8.73 -3.91 -11.35
N GLY A 253 8.49 -4.80 -12.29
CA GLY A 253 7.36 -5.74 -12.29
C GLY A 253 5.96 -5.12 -12.19
N GLY A 254 5.82 -3.78 -12.15
CA GLY A 254 4.57 -3.10 -11.79
C GLY A 254 4.15 -3.31 -10.32
N VAL A 255 5.07 -3.72 -9.44
CA VAL A 255 4.75 -4.04 -8.03
C VAL A 255 4.27 -2.83 -7.24
N LEU A 256 4.84 -1.65 -7.50
CA LEU A 256 4.55 -0.41 -6.76
C LEU A 256 3.76 0.58 -7.64
N ALA A 257 2.80 1.25 -7.03
CA ALA A 257 2.20 2.48 -7.56
C ALA A 257 2.69 3.69 -6.73
N CYS A 258 2.45 4.91 -7.22
CA CYS A 258 2.71 6.11 -6.40
C CYS A 258 1.88 6.07 -5.10
N SER A 259 0.64 5.58 -5.17
CA SER A 259 -0.23 5.39 -4.00
C SER A 259 0.23 4.31 -3.01
N SER A 260 1.15 3.42 -3.40
CA SER A 260 1.72 2.42 -2.49
C SER A 260 2.48 3.10 -1.36
N CYS A 261 3.29 4.12 -1.66
CA CYS A 261 3.97 4.92 -0.64
C CYS A 261 3.13 6.14 -0.22
N HIS A 262 2.35 6.71 -1.14
CA HIS A 262 1.58 7.92 -0.92
C HIS A 262 0.06 7.67 -0.99
N PRO A 263 -0.53 6.91 -0.04
CA PRO A 263 -1.97 6.64 -0.05
C PRO A 263 -2.74 7.96 0.03
N GLU A 264 -3.61 8.23 -0.94
CA GLU A 264 -4.35 9.50 -1.08
C GLU A 264 -3.45 10.75 -1.13
N GLY A 265 -2.20 10.61 -1.59
CA GLY A 265 -1.21 11.68 -1.58
C GLY A 265 -0.59 11.95 -0.22
N ARG A 266 -0.89 11.13 0.80
CA ARG A 266 -0.33 11.26 2.15
C ARG A 266 1.00 10.52 2.27
N SER A 267 1.47 10.31 3.48
CA SER A 267 2.60 9.43 3.77
C SER A 267 2.07 8.08 4.26
N ASP A 268 2.74 7.00 3.91
CA ASP A 268 2.50 5.68 4.48
C ASP A 268 3.06 5.50 5.90
N GLY A 269 3.79 6.49 6.41
CA GLY A 269 4.42 6.44 7.73
C GLY A 269 5.62 5.50 7.80
N LEU A 270 6.15 5.04 6.66
CA LEU A 270 7.31 4.17 6.58
C LEU A 270 8.57 4.91 6.14
N ASN A 271 9.72 4.34 6.50
CA ASN A 271 11.03 4.76 6.02
C ASN A 271 11.56 3.69 5.08
N TRP A 272 11.84 4.08 3.83
CA TRP A 272 12.26 3.18 2.78
C TRP A 272 13.75 3.30 2.52
N ARG A 273 14.41 2.16 2.27
CA ARG A 273 15.79 2.13 1.82
C ARG A 273 15.84 2.55 0.36
N LEU A 274 16.74 3.49 0.08
CA LEU A 274 17.02 4.11 -1.20
C LEU A 274 18.54 4.21 -1.32
N GLY A 275 19.13 3.22 -1.98
CA GLY A 275 20.57 3.00 -2.06
C GLY A 275 21.21 2.94 -0.66
N PRO A 276 22.15 3.84 -0.33
CA PRO A 276 22.78 3.88 0.98
C PRO A 276 21.89 4.47 2.08
N SER A 277 20.80 5.16 1.73
CA SER A 277 19.98 5.94 2.68
C SER A 277 18.70 5.20 3.07
N VAL A 278 18.15 5.55 4.23
CA VAL A 278 16.81 5.14 4.66
C VAL A 278 16.02 6.42 4.92
N LEU A 279 15.02 6.69 4.08
CA LEU A 279 14.32 7.97 4.04
C LEU A 279 12.82 7.80 4.25
N GLN A 280 12.23 8.67 5.06
CA GLN A 280 10.78 8.77 5.24
C GLN A 280 10.07 9.13 3.93
N THR A 281 8.89 8.56 3.73
CA THR A 281 7.97 8.99 2.67
C THR A 281 7.39 10.37 3.00
N PRO A 282 7.65 11.42 2.19
CA PRO A 282 7.06 12.74 2.43
C PRO A 282 5.56 12.76 2.14
N MET A 283 4.81 13.64 2.82
CA MET A 283 3.43 13.92 2.45
C MET A 283 3.39 14.82 1.21
N LEU A 284 2.55 14.49 0.21
CA LEU A 284 2.38 15.27 -1.02
C LEU A 284 1.17 16.22 -0.92
N ALA A 285 0.10 15.78 -0.27
CA ALA A 285 -1.15 16.53 -0.13
C ALA A 285 -0.92 17.93 0.46
N GLY A 286 -1.23 18.96 -0.33
CA GLY A 286 -1.02 20.37 0.02
C GLY A 286 0.44 20.82 0.18
N ARG A 287 1.41 20.04 -0.31
CA ARG A 287 2.86 20.31 -0.13
C ARG A 287 3.68 20.34 -1.42
N VAL A 288 3.05 20.22 -2.58
CA VAL A 288 3.76 20.16 -3.88
C VAL A 288 3.97 21.54 -4.49
N ILE A 289 3.00 22.43 -4.39
CA ILE A 289 3.08 23.77 -4.98
C ILE A 289 4.02 24.64 -4.13
N GLY A 290 4.99 25.29 -4.80
CA GLY A 290 5.87 26.28 -4.16
C GLY A 290 6.96 25.70 -3.25
N THR A 291 7.24 24.39 -3.32
CA THR A 291 8.20 23.69 -2.44
C THR A 291 9.41 23.11 -3.16
N ALA A 292 9.67 23.54 -4.40
CA ALA A 292 10.92 23.21 -5.08
C ALA A 292 12.12 23.85 -4.35
N PRO A 293 13.32 23.23 -4.40
CA PRO A 293 13.63 21.98 -5.08
C PRO A 293 13.12 20.74 -4.32
N PHE A 294 12.92 19.64 -5.05
CA PHE A 294 12.39 18.38 -4.53
C PHE A 294 13.49 17.37 -4.19
N LYS A 295 13.07 16.32 -3.47
CA LYS A 295 13.91 15.31 -2.78
C LYS A 295 14.53 15.83 -1.48
N TRP A 296 14.90 14.90 -0.61
CA TRP A 296 15.49 15.22 0.71
C TRP A 296 16.81 15.99 0.60
N ASP A 297 17.54 15.77 -0.49
CA ASP A 297 18.78 16.43 -0.85
C ASP A 297 18.58 17.55 -1.89
N GLY A 298 17.34 17.97 -2.16
CA GLY A 298 16.98 19.05 -3.07
C GLY A 298 17.57 18.95 -4.49
N GLN A 299 17.91 17.75 -4.97
CA GLN A 299 18.55 17.59 -6.28
C GLN A 299 17.62 17.89 -7.46
N ASP A 300 16.30 17.75 -7.27
CA ASP A 300 15.33 17.89 -8.35
C ASP A 300 14.74 19.29 -8.41
N LYS A 301 15.25 20.10 -9.35
CA LYS A 301 14.85 21.51 -9.54
C LYS A 301 13.36 21.76 -9.75
N ASN A 302 12.60 20.76 -10.20
CA ASN A 302 11.15 20.88 -10.44
C ASN A 302 10.45 19.52 -10.39
N LEU A 303 9.12 19.54 -10.41
CA LEU A 303 8.30 18.33 -10.25
C LEU A 303 8.46 17.35 -11.40
N ALA A 304 8.66 17.83 -12.63
CA ALA A 304 8.90 16.97 -13.78
C ALA A 304 10.22 16.18 -13.66
N ALA A 305 11.28 16.80 -13.13
CA ALA A 305 12.52 16.09 -12.80
C ALA A 305 12.29 15.07 -11.69
N SER A 306 11.60 15.47 -10.61
CA SER A 306 11.27 14.59 -9.48
C SER A 306 10.45 13.37 -9.87
N LEU A 307 9.48 13.52 -10.77
CA LEU A 307 8.69 12.40 -11.30
C LEU A 307 9.54 11.44 -12.12
N GLN A 308 10.38 11.95 -13.04
CA GLN A 308 11.28 11.12 -13.85
C GLN A 308 12.23 10.31 -12.96
N HIS A 309 12.93 10.99 -12.05
CA HIS A 309 13.85 10.34 -11.12
C HIS A 309 13.14 9.33 -10.20
N THR A 310 11.91 9.62 -9.74
CA THR A 310 11.15 8.64 -8.94
C THR A 310 10.82 7.39 -9.73
N ILE A 311 10.38 7.52 -10.99
CA ILE A 311 10.01 6.37 -11.83
C ILE A 311 11.23 5.51 -12.14
N GLU A 312 12.37 6.12 -12.43
CA GLU A 312 13.65 5.40 -12.59
C GLU A 312 14.03 4.65 -11.32
N ARG A 313 13.95 5.32 -10.16
CA ARG A 313 14.24 4.71 -8.86
C ARG A 313 13.27 3.59 -8.48
N LEU A 314 12.06 3.59 -9.01
CA LEU A 314 11.11 2.49 -8.83
C LEU A 314 11.41 1.31 -9.77
N GLY A 315 12.41 1.41 -10.66
CA GLY A 315 12.73 0.43 -11.69
C GLY A 315 11.82 0.52 -12.93
N GLY A 316 11.09 1.63 -13.07
CA GLY A 316 10.28 1.94 -14.24
C GLY A 316 11.08 2.56 -15.38
N SER A 317 10.38 3.09 -16.38
CA SER A 317 10.99 3.73 -17.56
C SER A 317 10.21 5.00 -17.89
N PRO A 318 10.60 6.17 -17.35
CA PRO A 318 9.84 7.40 -17.54
C PRO A 318 9.75 7.82 -19.02
N GLY A 319 10.78 7.52 -19.82
CA GLY A 319 10.77 7.75 -21.27
C GLY A 319 9.71 6.95 -22.04
N SER A 320 9.19 5.86 -21.45
CA SER A 320 8.12 5.04 -22.03
C SER A 320 6.72 5.54 -21.67
N LEU A 321 6.61 6.55 -20.80
CA LEU A 321 5.34 7.20 -20.48
C LEU A 321 5.06 8.32 -21.49
N ALA A 322 3.81 8.43 -21.93
CA ALA A 322 3.42 9.51 -22.81
C ALA A 322 3.59 10.86 -22.10
N ARG A 323 4.05 11.90 -22.80
CA ARG A 323 4.23 13.23 -22.20
C ARG A 323 2.95 13.75 -21.52
N LYS A 324 1.78 13.50 -22.11
CA LYS A 324 0.47 13.84 -21.54
C LYS A 324 0.19 13.16 -20.20
N ASP A 325 0.73 11.95 -19.99
CA ASP A 325 0.54 11.18 -18.76
C ASP A 325 1.39 11.76 -17.61
N LEU A 326 2.62 12.21 -17.91
CA LEU A 326 3.44 12.95 -16.93
C LEU A 326 2.81 14.29 -16.56
N VAL A 327 2.26 15.02 -17.54
CA VAL A 327 1.52 16.27 -17.29
C VAL A 327 0.27 16.01 -16.44
N ALA A 328 -0.44 14.90 -16.70
CA ALA A 328 -1.60 14.50 -15.90
C ALA A 328 -1.22 14.18 -14.44
N LEU A 329 -0.14 13.42 -14.23
CA LEU A 329 0.40 13.14 -12.89
C LEU A 329 0.74 14.43 -12.14
N GLN A 330 1.44 15.36 -12.79
CA GLN A 330 1.76 16.67 -12.21
C GLN A 330 0.48 17.43 -11.82
N ALA A 331 -0.50 17.53 -12.74
CA ALA A 331 -1.77 18.21 -12.46
C ALA A 331 -2.53 17.57 -11.28
N PHE A 332 -2.49 16.24 -11.16
CA PHE A 332 -3.07 15.56 -10.01
C PHE A 332 -2.37 15.93 -8.71
N LEU A 333 -1.04 15.88 -8.67
CA LEU A 333 -0.25 16.22 -7.47
C LEU A 333 -0.48 17.66 -7.01
N GLU A 334 -0.53 18.61 -7.95
CA GLU A 334 -0.81 20.03 -7.67
C GLU A 334 -2.27 20.26 -7.22
N SER A 335 -3.20 19.38 -7.60
CA SER A 335 -4.61 19.48 -7.19
C SER A 335 -4.90 18.97 -5.77
N LEU A 336 -3.95 18.28 -5.13
CA LEU A 336 -4.20 17.64 -3.83
C LEU A 336 -4.33 18.69 -2.71
N PRO A 337 -5.48 18.78 -2.03
CA PRO A 337 -5.66 19.75 -0.95
C PRO A 337 -4.80 19.38 0.26
N PRO A 338 -4.43 20.35 1.12
CA PRO A 338 -3.82 20.04 2.40
C PRO A 338 -4.78 19.21 3.27
N PRO A 339 -4.25 18.41 4.21
CA PRO A 339 -5.06 17.73 5.21
C PRO A 339 -5.97 18.71 5.94
N ARG A 340 -7.20 18.30 6.25
CA ARG A 340 -8.10 19.11 7.07
C ARG A 340 -7.41 19.42 8.42
N PRO A 341 -7.30 20.70 8.81
CA PRO A 341 -6.75 21.06 10.10
C PRO A 341 -7.54 20.41 11.23
N ARG A 342 -6.86 20.00 12.30
CA ARG A 342 -7.54 19.54 13.52
C ARG A 342 -8.21 20.72 14.21
N SER A 343 -9.34 20.47 14.87
CA SER A 343 -9.95 21.46 15.77
C SER A 343 -8.94 21.83 16.88
N VAL A 344 -8.74 23.13 17.09
CA VAL A 344 -7.85 23.61 18.15
C VAL A 344 -8.54 23.45 19.50
N ALA A 345 -8.04 22.52 20.32
CA ALA A 345 -8.57 22.25 21.66
C ALA A 345 -8.20 23.33 22.68
N ASP A 346 -6.95 23.82 22.64
CA ASP A 346 -6.44 24.90 23.50
C ASP A 346 -5.77 25.97 22.62
N ARG A 347 -6.48 27.09 22.43
CA ARG A 347 -5.93 28.23 21.65
C ARG A 347 -4.76 28.91 22.36
N ALA A 348 -4.76 28.95 23.69
CA ALA A 348 -3.68 29.56 24.44
C ALA A 348 -2.38 28.76 24.30
N ALA A 349 -2.46 27.43 24.26
CA ALA A 349 -1.31 26.58 23.94
C ALA A 349 -0.76 26.83 22.53
N VAL A 350 -1.63 27.00 21.52
CA VAL A 350 -1.19 27.33 20.16
C VAL A 350 -0.47 28.68 20.14
N THR A 351 -1.00 29.70 20.80
CA THR A 351 -0.35 31.02 20.88
C THR A 351 1.01 30.95 21.57
N ARG A 352 1.14 30.20 22.68
CA ARG A 352 2.43 29.98 23.34
C ARG A 352 3.42 29.25 22.42
N GLY A 353 2.96 28.24 21.69
CA GLY A 353 3.78 27.51 20.71
C GLY A 353 4.28 28.40 19.57
N GLN A 354 3.43 29.29 19.05
CA GLN A 354 3.83 30.26 18.03
C GLN A 354 4.89 31.24 18.55
N ALA A 355 4.73 31.74 19.78
CA ALA A 355 5.73 32.63 20.39
C ALA A 355 7.09 31.93 20.59
N LEU A 356 7.09 30.66 21.00
CA LEU A 356 8.33 29.87 21.10
C LEU A 356 8.96 29.64 19.73
N PHE A 357 8.16 29.29 18.73
CA PHE A 357 8.62 29.03 17.37
C PHE A 357 9.34 30.24 16.75
N ALA A 358 8.83 31.45 16.99
CA ALA A 358 9.41 32.71 16.52
C ALA A 358 10.37 33.37 17.52
N SER A 359 10.72 32.69 18.62
CA SER A 359 11.62 33.25 19.63
C SER A 359 13.07 33.29 19.11
N ALA A 360 13.82 34.32 19.49
CA ALA A 360 15.25 34.41 19.15
C ALA A 360 16.07 33.24 19.73
N ASP A 361 15.62 32.66 20.85
CA ASP A 361 16.30 31.55 21.52
C ASP A 361 16.18 30.23 20.74
N LEU A 362 15.02 29.94 20.14
CA LEU A 362 14.80 28.72 19.35
C LEU A 362 15.03 28.91 17.85
N ALA A 363 14.79 30.13 17.34
CA ALA A 363 14.96 30.53 15.95
C ALA A 363 14.44 29.49 14.94
N CYS A 364 13.29 28.85 15.22
CA CYS A 364 12.74 27.82 14.33
C CYS A 364 12.34 28.42 12.98
N ASP A 365 11.87 29.66 13.01
CA ASP A 365 11.58 30.48 11.85
C ASP A 365 12.84 30.99 11.12
N ALA A 366 14.07 30.67 11.54
CA ALA A 366 15.24 30.98 10.71
C ALA A 366 15.27 30.15 9.41
N CYS A 367 14.73 28.92 9.46
CA CYS A 367 14.59 28.03 8.30
C CYS A 367 13.12 27.72 7.95
N HIS A 368 12.21 27.75 8.93
CA HIS A 368 10.81 27.39 8.72
C HIS A 368 9.91 28.62 8.56
N LEU A 369 10.04 29.29 7.42
CA LEU A 369 9.40 30.58 7.13
C LEU A 369 8.13 30.47 6.29
N GLY A 370 7.27 31.50 6.40
CA GLY A 370 6.13 31.72 5.52
C GLY A 370 5.05 30.65 5.58
N ASP A 371 4.14 30.68 4.61
CA ASP A 371 2.97 29.80 4.57
C ASP A 371 3.33 28.32 4.34
N THR A 372 4.51 28.05 3.79
CA THR A 372 5.02 26.69 3.51
C THR A 372 5.91 26.14 4.63
N LEU A 373 6.24 26.97 5.64
CA LEU A 373 7.18 26.65 6.73
C LEU A 373 8.54 26.14 6.20
N SER A 374 9.05 26.80 5.17
CA SER A 374 10.31 26.48 4.49
C SER A 374 10.89 27.75 3.85
N ASP A 375 12.18 27.96 4.00
CA ASP A 375 12.94 29.02 3.33
C ASP A 375 13.42 28.61 1.91
N GLY A 376 13.21 27.36 1.52
CA GLY A 376 13.61 26.83 0.21
C GLY A 376 15.12 26.63 0.04
N VAL A 377 15.89 26.71 1.13
CA VAL A 377 17.36 26.56 1.11
C VAL A 377 17.76 25.22 1.74
N GLN A 378 18.86 24.66 1.26
CA GLN A 378 19.46 23.48 1.89
C GLN A 378 20.27 23.88 3.12
N HIS A 379 19.98 23.22 4.23
CA HIS A 379 20.69 23.43 5.49
C HIS A 379 21.51 22.19 5.87
N PRO A 380 22.77 22.34 6.31
CA PRO A 380 23.52 21.22 6.85
C PRO A 380 22.88 20.79 8.19
N LEU A 381 22.30 19.60 8.22
CA LEU A 381 21.87 18.98 9.47
C LEU A 381 23.13 18.48 10.18
N LYS A 382 23.50 19.12 11.30
CA LYS A 382 24.56 18.60 12.17
C LYS A 382 24.03 17.35 12.87
N GLY A 383 24.56 16.19 12.49
CA GLY A 383 24.27 14.88 13.08
C GLY A 383 25.56 14.15 13.39
#